data_AF-A0AAX0KQL6-F1
#
_entry.id   AF-A0AAX0KQL6-F1
#
_cell.length_a   1.000
_cell.length_b   1.000
_cell.length_c   1.000
_cell.angle_alpha   90.00
_cell.angle_beta   90.00
_cell.angle_gamma   90.00
#
_symmetry.space_group_name_H-M   'P 1'
#
loop_
_entity.id
_entity.type
_entity.pdbx_description
1 polymer ?
#
loop_
_entity_poly.entity_id
_entity_poly.type
_entity_poly.pdbx_seq_one_letter_code
_entity_poly.pdbx_strand_id
1 'polypeptide(L)'
;MIRCYGQSLEPQDRSKHRAWIGVRVSALLENYWQTKPSEATLEMIYQDWIDELDHFTREEITAACRSWVSANPRRKPNFGDISALVVADRAERRAALPKPPEPEARPLPEDVEARRKAAEEIMAGFVSRHRQGHAQ
;
A
#
# COMPACT_ATOMS: atom_id res chain seq x y z
N MET A 1 -4.06 0.95 6.94
CA MET A 1 -2.77 0.24 6.86
C MET A 1 -2.68 -0.32 5.45
N ILE A 2 -1.85 0.26 4.58
CA ILE A 2 -1.67 -0.25 3.20
C ILE A 2 -1.00 -1.61 3.34
N ARG A 3 -1.62 -2.67 2.82
CA ARG A 3 -1.08 -4.03 2.91
C ARG A 3 0.17 -4.11 2.04
N CYS A 4 1.34 -4.25 2.66
CA CYS A 4 2.59 -4.45 1.94
C CYS A 4 2.63 -5.86 1.32
N TYR A 5 2.94 -5.99 0.03
CA TYR A 5 2.85 -7.27 -0.69
C TYR A 5 3.65 -8.38 0.01
N GLY A 6 4.93 -8.16 0.30
CA GLY A 6 5.77 -9.15 1.00
C GLY A 6 5.26 -9.56 2.38
N GLN A 7 4.57 -8.67 3.10
CA GLN A 7 3.96 -8.99 4.40
C GLN A 7 2.66 -9.81 4.28
N SER A 8 2.08 -9.87 3.07
CA SER A 8 0.88 -10.66 2.81
C SER A 8 1.17 -12.10 2.38
N LEU A 9 2.43 -12.43 2.12
CA LEU A 9 2.87 -13.75 1.69
C LEU A 9 3.23 -14.63 2.89
N GLU A 10 3.03 -15.95 2.73
CA GLU A 10 3.58 -16.95 3.64
C GLU A 10 5.12 -16.87 3.65
N PRO A 11 5.80 -17.24 4.76
CA PRO A 11 7.25 -17.08 4.89
C PRO A 11 8.06 -17.71 3.74
N GLN A 12 7.64 -18.88 3.26
CA GLN A 12 8.28 -19.56 2.14
C GLN A 12 8.12 -18.78 0.83
N ASP A 13 6.93 -18.22 0.58
CA ASP A 13 6.65 -17.49 -0.65
C ASP A 13 7.26 -16.10 -0.64
N ARG A 14 7.35 -15.46 0.54
CA ARG A 14 8.15 -14.24 0.74
C ARG A 14 9.63 -14.49 0.45
N SER A 15 10.18 -15.61 0.92
CA SER A 15 11.57 -15.98 0.62
C SER A 15 11.80 -16.16 -0.89
N LYS A 16 10.90 -16.89 -1.59
CA LYS A 16 10.93 -17.01 -3.06
C LYS A 16 10.78 -15.66 -3.77
N HIS A 17 9.97 -14.75 -3.22
CA HIS A 17 9.80 -13.41 -3.76
C HIS A 17 11.07 -12.58 -3.62
N ARG A 18 11.69 -12.54 -2.43
CA ARG A 18 12.97 -11.85 -2.18
C ARG A 18 14.10 -12.40 -3.05
N ALA A 19 14.21 -13.73 -3.17
CA ALA A 19 15.19 -14.35 -4.06
C ALA A 19 14.98 -13.96 -5.52
N TRP A 20 13.72 -13.90 -5.97
CA TRP A 20 13.39 -13.44 -7.32
C TRP A 20 13.77 -11.97 -7.54
N ILE A 21 13.60 -11.08 -6.54
CA ILE A 21 14.03 -9.68 -6.62
C ILE A 21 15.54 -9.60 -6.86
N GLY A 22 16.33 -10.35 -6.09
CA GLY A 22 17.79 -10.39 -6.26
C GLY A 22 18.21 -10.79 -7.67
N VAL A 23 17.60 -11.85 -8.23
CA VAL A 23 17.86 -12.27 -9.62
C VAL A 23 17.46 -11.19 -10.63
N ARG A 24 16.30 -10.55 -10.43
CA ARG A 24 15.79 -9.50 -11.33
C ARG A 24 16.70 -8.28 -11.36
N VAL A 25 17.22 -7.88 -10.20
CA VAL A 25 18.14 -6.74 -10.02
C VAL A 25 19.52 -7.07 -10.56
N SER A 26 20.03 -8.27 -10.32
CA SER A 26 21.27 -8.75 -10.94
C SER A 26 21.20 -8.62 -12.47
N ALA A 27 20.13 -9.13 -13.08
CA ALA A 27 19.91 -9.00 -14.53
C ALA A 27 19.75 -7.54 -15.01
N LEU A 28 19.18 -6.66 -14.17
CA LEU A 28 19.05 -5.23 -14.49
C LEU A 28 20.41 -4.53 -14.47
N LEU A 29 21.27 -4.86 -13.50
CA LEU A 29 22.52 -4.17 -13.25
C LEU A 29 23.71 -4.73 -14.04
N GLU A 30 23.61 -5.96 -14.57
CA GLU A 30 24.72 -6.65 -15.24
C GLU A 30 25.42 -5.80 -16.30
N ASN A 31 24.65 -5.09 -17.13
CA ASN A 31 25.19 -4.26 -18.23
C ASN A 31 25.83 -2.94 -17.77
N TYR A 32 25.71 -2.57 -16.49
CA TYR A 32 26.19 -1.29 -15.95
C TYR A 32 27.49 -1.40 -15.17
N TRP A 33 28.00 -2.61 -14.94
CA TRP A 33 29.27 -2.81 -14.24
C TRP A 33 30.46 -2.63 -15.20
N GLN A 34 31.22 -1.56 -15.01
CA GLN A 34 32.53 -1.40 -15.68
C GLN A 34 33.60 -2.27 -15.02
N THR A 35 33.52 -2.41 -13.70
CA THR A 35 34.29 -3.35 -12.89
C THR A 35 33.33 -3.96 -11.90
N LYS A 36 33.26 -5.29 -11.85
CA LYS A 36 32.37 -5.97 -10.91
C LYS A 36 32.83 -5.66 -9.48
N PRO A 37 31.92 -5.21 -8.59
CA PRO A 37 32.24 -5.06 -7.18
C PRO A 37 32.64 -6.39 -6.57
N SER A 38 33.26 -6.35 -5.39
CA SER A 38 33.49 -7.56 -4.61
C SER A 38 32.16 -8.23 -4.26
N GLU A 39 32.19 -9.53 -4.00
CA GLU A 39 31.01 -10.30 -3.62
C GLU A 39 30.30 -9.71 -2.39
N ALA A 40 31.06 -9.29 -1.37
CA ALA A 40 30.51 -8.65 -0.18
C ALA A 40 29.80 -7.32 -0.51
N THR A 41 30.32 -6.53 -1.46
CA THR A 41 29.67 -5.30 -1.90
C THR A 41 28.42 -5.58 -2.72
N LEU A 42 28.44 -6.59 -3.59
CA LEU A 42 27.26 -7.00 -4.34
C LEU A 42 26.12 -7.46 -3.42
N GLU A 43 26.44 -8.22 -2.37
CA GLU A 43 25.46 -8.66 -1.40
C GLU A 43 24.76 -7.49 -0.71
N MET A 44 25.53 -6.50 -0.23
CA MET A 44 24.96 -5.29 0.39
C MET A 44 24.04 -4.54 -0.59
N ILE A 45 24.48 -4.38 -1.84
CA ILE A 45 23.67 -3.73 -2.88
C ILE A 45 22.38 -4.52 -3.08
N TYR A 46 22.43 -5.84 -3.23
CA TYR A 46 21.23 -6.62 -3.44
C TYR A 46 20.29 -6.60 -2.23
N GLN A 47 20.79 -6.56 -1.00
CA GLN A 47 19.94 -6.43 0.19
C GLN A 47 19.17 -5.10 0.19
N ASP A 48 19.83 -3.96 -0.12
CA ASP A 48 19.15 -2.66 -0.20
C ASP A 48 18.00 -2.69 -1.22
N TRP A 49 18.25 -3.31 -2.38
CA TRP A 49 17.23 -3.48 -3.41
C TRP A 49 16.10 -4.43 -3.00
N ILE A 50 16.43 -5.53 -2.34
CA ILE A 50 15.43 -6.50 -1.88
C ILE A 50 14.53 -5.86 -0.82
N ASP A 51 15.09 -5.15 0.15
CA ASP A 51 14.32 -4.52 1.23
C ASP A 51 13.42 -3.40 0.73
N GLU A 52 13.91 -2.57 -0.21
CA GLU A 52 13.09 -1.53 -0.83
C GLU A 52 11.93 -2.12 -1.65
N LEU A 53 12.17 -3.21 -2.37
CA LEU A 53 11.21 -3.73 -3.35
C LEU A 53 10.28 -4.84 -2.82
N ASP A 54 10.54 -5.44 -1.65
CA ASP A 54 9.74 -6.54 -1.07
C ASP A 54 8.26 -6.19 -0.85
N HIS A 55 7.91 -4.90 -0.86
CA HIS A 55 6.54 -4.41 -0.70
C HIS A 55 5.72 -4.35 -2.01
N PHE A 56 6.35 -4.61 -3.16
CA PHE A 56 5.74 -4.54 -4.48
C PHE A 56 5.58 -5.91 -5.13
N THR A 57 4.59 -6.06 -6.03
CA THR A 57 4.42 -7.32 -6.75
C THR A 57 5.51 -7.50 -7.81
N ARG A 58 5.68 -8.73 -8.30
CA ARG A 58 6.65 -9.01 -9.38
C ARG A 58 6.31 -8.25 -10.66
N GLU A 59 5.02 -8.09 -10.94
CA GLU A 59 4.50 -7.41 -12.11
C GLU A 59 4.81 -5.91 -12.04
N GLU A 60 4.57 -5.29 -10.89
CA GLU A 60 4.87 -3.88 -10.64
C GLU A 60 6.37 -3.58 -10.82
N ILE A 61 7.24 -4.37 -10.17
CA ILE A 61 8.70 -4.24 -10.30
C ILE A 61 9.13 -4.44 -11.75
N THR A 62 8.55 -5.42 -12.45
CA THR A 62 8.91 -5.71 -13.85
C THR A 62 8.52 -4.56 -14.77
N ALA A 63 7.33 -4.00 -14.60
CA ALA A 63 6.84 -2.85 -15.36
C ALA A 63 7.72 -1.61 -15.12
N ALA A 64 8.03 -1.31 -13.85
CA ALA A 64 8.89 -0.19 -13.47
C ALA A 64 10.30 -0.32 -14.08
N CYS A 65 10.94 -1.49 -13.98
CA CYS A 65 12.25 -1.70 -14.59
C CYS A 65 12.24 -1.52 -16.10
N ARG A 66 11.20 -1.98 -16.80
CA ARG A 66 11.06 -1.79 -18.26
C ARG A 66 10.88 -0.33 -18.61
N SER A 67 10.01 0.37 -17.89
CA SER A 67 9.79 1.81 -18.05
C SER A 67 11.08 2.60 -17.87
N TRP A 68 11.81 2.33 -16.78
CA TRP A 68 13.08 3.01 -16.49
C TRP A 68 14.13 2.81 -17.58
N VAL A 69 14.38 1.57 -17.99
CA VAL A 69 15.38 1.26 -19.02
C VAL A 69 15.04 1.91 -20.36
N SER A 70 13.74 1.97 -20.68
CA SER A 70 13.27 2.61 -21.92
C SER A 70 13.48 4.12 -21.89
N ALA A 71 13.22 4.76 -20.73
CA ALA A 71 13.39 6.20 -20.55
C ALA A 71 14.86 6.63 -20.32
N ASN A 72 15.68 5.75 -19.73
CA ASN A 72 17.04 6.07 -19.27
C ASN A 72 18.08 5.03 -19.73
N PRO A 73 18.23 4.75 -21.05
CA PRO A 73 19.01 3.61 -21.54
C PRO A 73 20.52 3.69 -21.25
N ARG A 74 21.04 4.87 -20.90
CA ARG A 74 22.48 5.10 -20.63
C ARG A 74 22.79 5.36 -19.16
N ARG A 75 21.79 5.32 -18.28
CA ARG A 75 21.97 5.62 -16.85
C ARG A 75 21.72 4.38 -16.03
N LYS A 76 22.59 4.14 -15.05
CA LYS A 76 22.39 3.07 -14.08
C LYS A 76 21.23 3.43 -13.14
N PRO A 77 20.22 2.56 -12.98
CA PRO A 77 19.14 2.77 -12.01
C PRO A 77 19.64 2.63 -10.57
N ASN A 78 19.00 3.37 -9.66
CA ASN A 78 19.02 3.14 -8.22
C ASN A 78 17.71 2.45 -7.75
N PHE A 79 17.70 1.84 -6.56
CA PHE A 79 16.51 1.21 -5.98
C PHE A 79 15.35 2.21 -5.87
N GLY A 80 15.63 3.45 -5.47
CA GLY A 80 14.64 4.52 -5.35
C GLY A 80 14.02 4.95 -6.67
N ASP A 81 14.74 4.83 -7.79
CA ASP A 81 14.20 5.13 -9.12
C ASP A 81 13.07 4.16 -9.48
N ILE A 82 13.27 2.88 -9.17
CA ILE A 82 12.31 1.81 -9.47
C ILE A 82 11.12 1.88 -8.52
N SER A 83 11.33 2.08 -7.21
CA SER A 83 10.22 2.20 -6.27
C SER A 83 9.36 3.43 -6.53
N ALA A 84 9.97 4.57 -6.89
CA ALA A 84 9.24 5.78 -7.29
C ALA A 84 8.33 5.54 -8.50
N LEU A 85 8.80 4.81 -9.52
CA LEU A 85 7.98 4.44 -10.67
C LEU A 85 6.79 3.56 -10.29
N VAL A 86 6.98 2.58 -9.41
CA VAL A 86 5.88 1.72 -8.93
C VAL A 86 4.85 2.56 -8.17
N VAL A 87 5.29 3.46 -7.30
CA VAL A 87 4.39 4.34 -6.53
C VAL A 87 3.60 5.27 -7.45
N ALA A 88 4.25 5.83 -8.47
CA ALA A 88 3.59 6.66 -9.48
C ALA A 88 2.51 5.88 -10.25
N ASP A 89 2.82 4.70 -10.78
CA ASP A 89 1.85 3.84 -11.48
C ASP A 89 0.67 3.45 -10.58
N ARG A 90 0.92 3.13 -9.30
CA ARG A 90 -0.15 2.88 -8.32
C ARG A 90 -1.05 4.10 -8.11
N ALA A 91 -0.48 5.30 -8.06
CA ALA A 91 -1.23 6.54 -7.90
C ALA A 91 -2.10 6.83 -9.13
N GLU A 92 -1.55 6.64 -10.33
CA GLU A 92 -2.28 6.78 -11.59
C GLU A 92 -3.46 5.80 -11.69
N ARG A 93 -3.22 4.51 -11.39
CA ARG A 93 -4.29 3.50 -11.35
C ARG A 93 -5.39 3.86 -10.37
N ARG A 94 -5.02 4.37 -9.18
CA ARG A 94 -5.99 4.80 -8.17
C ARG A 94 -6.79 6.01 -8.63
N ALA A 95 -6.16 6.98 -9.29
CA ALA A 95 -6.83 8.16 -9.83
C ALA A 95 -7.80 7.81 -10.98
N ALA A 96 -7.50 6.74 -11.73
CA ALA A 96 -8.36 6.24 -12.79
C ALA A 96 -9.58 5.44 -12.30
N LEU A 97 -9.61 5.02 -11.02
CA LEU A 97 -10.77 4.33 -10.46
C LEU A 97 -11.96 5.30 -10.34
N PRO A 98 -13.20 4.85 -10.61
CA PRO A 98 -14.39 5.65 -10.38
C PRO A 98 -14.43 6.11 -8.92
N LYS A 99 -14.66 7.41 -8.70
CA LYS A 99 -14.90 7.92 -7.35
C LYS A 99 -16.14 7.22 -6.79
N PRO A 100 -16.11 6.75 -5.53
CA PRO A 100 -17.31 6.26 -4.87
C PRO A 100 -18.42 7.30 -5.00
N PRO A 101 -19.70 6.87 -5.16
CA PRO A 101 -20.80 7.81 -5.14
C PRO A 101 -20.71 8.64 -3.86
N GLU A 102 -20.88 9.95 -4.01
CA GLU A 102 -20.91 10.86 -2.87
C GLU A 102 -21.98 10.34 -1.91
N PRO A 103 -21.65 10.08 -0.64
CA PRO A 103 -22.63 9.56 0.30
C PRO A 103 -23.81 10.52 0.27
N GLU A 104 -25.00 10.00 -0.03
CA GLU A 104 -26.23 10.79 -0.06
C GLU A 104 -26.21 11.68 1.18
N ALA A 105 -26.22 13.00 0.97
CA ALA A 105 -26.24 13.94 2.06
C ALA A 105 -27.40 13.54 2.95
N ARG A 106 -27.07 12.97 4.13
CA ARG A 106 -28.10 12.56 5.08
C ARG A 106 -28.99 13.80 5.26
N PRO A 107 -30.30 13.72 4.99
CA PRO A 107 -31.17 14.88 5.11
C PRO A 107 -30.89 15.52 6.46
N LEU A 108 -30.48 16.79 6.46
CA LEU A 108 -30.45 17.57 7.68
C LEU A 108 -31.89 17.56 8.19
N PRO A 109 -32.18 17.05 9.41
CA PRO A 109 -33.52 17.13 9.94
C PRO A 109 -33.90 18.61 10.01
N GLU A 110 -35.02 18.96 9.38
CA GLU A 110 -35.49 20.34 9.24
C GLU A 110 -35.78 21.01 10.60
N ASP A 111 -35.85 20.25 11.68
CA ASP A 111 -36.17 20.76 13.00
C ASP A 111 -35.27 20.15 14.09
N VAL A 112 -34.32 20.96 14.57
CA VAL A 112 -33.42 20.64 15.68
C VAL A 112 -34.22 20.31 16.96
N GLU A 113 -35.39 20.92 17.11
CA GLU A 113 -36.23 20.79 18.31
C GLU A 113 -36.97 19.43 18.33
N ALA A 114 -37.41 18.94 17.17
CA ALA A 114 -37.96 17.60 17.04
C ALA A 114 -36.94 16.51 17.41
N ARG A 115 -35.66 16.73 17.09
CA ARG A 115 -34.56 15.83 17.47
C ARG A 115 -34.28 15.84 18.96
N ARG A 116 -34.26 17.04 19.56
CA ARG A 116 -34.06 17.19 21.00
C ARG A 116 -35.16 16.45 21.77
N LYS A 117 -36.41 16.64 21.36
CA LYS A 117 -37.57 15.97 21.97
C LYS A 117 -37.51 14.45 21.82
N ALA A 118 -37.19 13.94 20.62
CA ALA A 118 -37.04 12.50 20.40
C ALA A 118 -35.88 11.90 21.22
N ALA A 119 -34.76 12.61 21.37
CA ALA A 119 -33.64 12.17 22.19
C ALA A 119 -34.01 12.14 23.69
N GLU A 120 -34.74 13.15 24.17
CA GLU A 120 -35.26 13.20 25.54
C GLU A 120 -36.22 12.05 25.83
N GLU A 121 -37.11 11.70 24.90
CA GLU A 121 -38.03 10.56 25.03
C GLU A 121 -37.30 9.20 25.07
N ILE A 122 -36.29 9.00 24.21
CA ILE A 122 -35.48 7.78 24.20
C ILE A 122 -34.68 7.64 25.51
N MET A 123 -34.08 8.72 25.99
CA MET A 123 -33.32 8.74 27.24
C MET A 123 -34.23 8.50 28.45
N ALA A 124 -35.42 9.10 28.48
CA ALA A 124 -36.42 8.86 29.51
C ALA A 124 -36.88 7.39 29.54
N GLY A 125 -37.09 6.79 28.36
CA GLY A 125 -37.41 5.36 28.23
C GLY A 125 -36.28 4.41 28.64
N PHE A 126 -35.02 4.86 28.60
CA PHE A 126 -33.87 4.10 29.09
C PHE A 126 -33.77 4.16 30.63
N VAL A 127 -33.98 5.35 31.21
CA VAL A 127 -33.97 5.56 32.66
C VAL A 127 -35.12 4.81 33.36
N SER A 128 -36.31 4.79 32.76
CA SER A 128 -37.46 4.06 33.30
C SER A 128 -37.25 2.53 33.31
N ARG A 129 -36.65 1.97 32.23
CA ARG A 129 -36.31 0.55 32.16
C ARG A 129 -35.21 0.14 33.12
N HIS A 130 -34.22 1.01 33.36
CA HIS A 130 -33.16 0.73 34.32
C HIS A 130 -33.65 0.72 35.78
N ARG A 131 -34.65 1.55 36.12
CA ARG A 131 -35.29 1.55 37.45
C ARG A 131 -36.14 0.32 37.74
N GLN A 132 -36.77 -0.27 36.73
CA GLN A 132 -37.62 -1.46 36.89
C GLN A 132 -36.82 -2.77 37.02
N GLY A 133 -35.52 -2.78 36.68
CA GLY A 133 -34.64 -3.94 36.82
C GLY A 133 -33.96 -4.11 38.20
N HIS A 134 -34.17 -3.19 39.15
CA HIS A 134 -33.55 -3.20 40.49
C HIS A 134 -34.55 -3.54 41.63
N ALA A 135 -35.76 -4.00 41.29
CA ALA A 135 -36.80 -4.38 42.26
C ALA A 135 -37.29 -5.83 42.09
N GLN A 136 -36.35 -6.76 41.83
CA GLN A 136 -36.54 -8.20 42.02
C GLN A 136 -35.41 -8.77 42.87
#